data_AF-A0AAV4HVT0-F1
#
_entry.id   AF-A0AAV4HVT0-F1
#
_cell.length_a   1.000
_cell.length_b   1.000
_cell.length_c   1.000
_cell.angle_alpha   90.00
_cell.angle_beta   90.00
_cell.angle_gamma   90.00
#
_symmetry.space_group_name_H-M   'P 1'
#
loop_
_entity.id
_entity.type
_entity.pdbx_description
1 polymer ?
#
loop_
_entity_poly.entity_id
_entity_poly.type
_entity_poly.pdbx_seq_one_letter_code
_entity_poly.pdbx_strand_id
1 'polypeptide(L)'
;METWLVSFFESSRSSLSKAVKSDPKQHPKQYPKGNPPQGVLVEVKVVVVVVVVIVVVVIVAVVVKVVVEVVVAVVWVVAVVVVASIKDLIVVVVVVVVVVVVVVVVAVIVEVVVIVIVIVWESIQVLQILYTLKIFKEGIDLEMLKTFSDLVVRTRVRWTSLDRQDSDDLCDYRGTDRLRVGTGFINSITGPQYKGPCDGEISGNYWAFTVQTACHVIHNTEEATYILISIFSTTMKAVGGMEG
;
A
#
# COMPACT_ATOMS: atom_id res chain seq x y z
N MET A 1 -41.88 3.10 -5.54
CA MET A 1 -42.52 2.19 -6.54
C MET A 1 -43.98 2.05 -6.14
N GLU A 2 -44.69 3.17 -6.16
CA GLU A 2 -46.06 3.34 -5.69
C GLU A 2 -46.77 4.23 -6.71
N THR A 3 -47.60 3.66 -7.59
CA THR A 3 -48.57 4.42 -8.42
C THR A 3 -49.56 3.54 -9.20
N TRP A 4 -49.58 2.20 -9.05
CA TRP A 4 -50.35 1.34 -9.97
C TRP A 4 -51.62 0.68 -9.40
N LEU A 5 -52.07 1.03 -8.18
CA LEU A 5 -53.23 0.36 -7.56
C LEU A 5 -54.52 1.20 -7.46
N VAL A 6 -54.61 2.36 -8.11
CA VAL A 6 -55.82 3.22 -8.04
C VAL A 6 -56.74 3.06 -9.26
N SER A 7 -56.29 2.49 -10.38
CA SER A 7 -57.06 2.51 -11.64
C SER A 7 -58.05 1.35 -11.84
N PHE A 8 -58.06 0.30 -11.02
CA PHE A 8 -58.94 -0.85 -11.25
C PHE A 8 -60.33 -0.75 -10.59
N PHE A 9 -60.50 0.09 -9.56
CA PHE A 9 -61.79 0.22 -8.86
C PHE A 9 -62.75 1.28 -9.44
N GLU A 10 -62.28 2.15 -10.35
CA GLU A 10 -63.13 3.16 -11.00
C GLU A 10 -63.86 2.64 -12.26
N SER A 11 -63.35 1.59 -12.90
CA SER A 11 -63.94 1.06 -14.14
C SER A 11 -65.26 0.29 -13.90
N SER A 12 -65.47 -0.29 -12.71
CA SER A 12 -66.67 -1.10 -12.43
C SER A 12 -67.88 -0.32 -11.91
N ARG A 13 -67.75 0.97 -11.54
CA ARG A 13 -68.91 1.81 -11.16
C ARG A 13 -69.69 2.37 -12.36
N SER A 14 -69.09 2.39 -13.56
CA SER A 14 -69.69 2.98 -14.77
C SER A 14 -70.79 2.09 -15.41
N SER A 15 -70.75 0.78 -15.18
CA SER A 15 -71.66 -0.16 -15.87
C SER A 15 -72.93 -0.54 -15.10
N LEU A 16 -73.08 -0.15 -13.83
CA LEU A 16 -74.26 -0.46 -13.00
C LEU A 16 -75.26 0.70 -12.85
N SER A 17 -74.96 1.89 -13.37
CA SER A 17 -75.86 3.06 -13.30
C SER A 17 -76.84 3.19 -14.47
N LYS A 18 -76.83 2.25 -15.44
CA LYS A 18 -77.65 2.35 -16.67
C LYS A 18 -78.88 1.44 -16.74
N ALA A 19 -79.25 0.72 -15.69
CA ALA A 19 -80.36 -0.24 -15.72
C ALA A 19 -81.49 0.01 -14.70
N VAL A 20 -81.77 1.26 -14.35
CA VAL A 20 -83.01 1.63 -13.62
C VAL A 20 -83.69 2.80 -14.33
N LYS A 21 -84.29 2.51 -15.49
CA LYS A 21 -85.37 3.34 -16.03
C LYS A 21 -86.67 2.87 -15.37
N SER A 22 -87.11 3.66 -14.40
CA SER A 22 -88.42 3.59 -13.77
C SER A 22 -89.51 3.90 -14.80
N ASP A 23 -90.41 2.94 -15.03
CA ASP A 23 -91.65 3.12 -15.78
C ASP A 23 -92.79 3.36 -14.76
N PRO A 24 -93.48 4.52 -14.76
CA PRO A 24 -94.57 4.78 -13.84
C PRO A 24 -95.89 4.51 -14.55
N LYS A 25 -96.61 3.45 -14.15
CA LYS A 25 -98.09 3.30 -14.15
C LYS A 25 -98.48 1.82 -14.06
N GLN A 26 -98.69 1.32 -12.84
CA GLN A 26 -99.65 0.22 -12.63
C GLN A 26 -100.44 0.47 -11.35
N HIS A 27 -101.76 0.50 -11.52
CA HIS A 27 -102.77 0.64 -10.48
C HIS A 27 -102.74 -0.54 -9.49
N PRO A 28 -103.09 -0.31 -8.21
CA PRO A 28 -103.20 -1.38 -7.22
C PRO A 28 -104.43 -2.26 -7.49
N LYS A 29 -104.21 -3.52 -7.87
CA LYS A 29 -105.25 -4.56 -7.77
C LYS A 29 -105.24 -5.11 -6.34
N GLN A 30 -106.29 -4.78 -5.59
CA GLN A 30 -106.60 -5.41 -4.30
C GLN A 30 -106.90 -6.89 -4.53
N TYR A 31 -106.08 -7.76 -3.93
CA TYR A 31 -106.39 -9.18 -3.81
C TYR A 31 -107.21 -9.42 -2.53
N PRO A 32 -108.25 -10.27 -2.58
CA PRO A 32 -109.07 -10.59 -1.41
C PRO A 32 -108.26 -11.33 -0.35
N LYS A 33 -108.39 -10.85 0.88
CA LYS A 33 -107.77 -11.36 2.11
C LYS A 33 -108.46 -12.67 2.52
N GLY A 34 -108.01 -13.79 1.94
CA GLY A 34 -108.40 -15.13 2.37
C GLY A 34 -107.45 -15.63 3.46
N ASN A 35 -107.99 -15.99 4.64
CA ASN A 35 -107.21 -16.63 5.69
C ASN A 35 -106.77 -18.03 5.24
N PRO A 36 -105.46 -18.34 5.22
CA PRO A 36 -104.99 -19.65 4.83
C PRO A 36 -105.29 -20.70 5.93
N PRO A 37 -105.55 -21.97 5.54
CA PRO A 37 -105.80 -23.07 6.46
C PRO A 37 -104.56 -23.36 7.32
N GLN A 38 -104.73 -23.34 8.65
CA GLN A 38 -103.67 -23.42 9.66
C GLN A 38 -102.94 -24.77 9.75
N GLY A 39 -103.33 -25.79 8.97
CA GLY A 39 -102.73 -27.13 9.00
C GLY A 39 -101.47 -27.33 8.15
N VAL A 40 -101.23 -26.51 7.13
CA VAL A 40 -100.10 -26.68 6.17
C VAL A 40 -98.83 -25.90 6.62
N LEU A 41 -98.98 -25.00 7.59
CA LEU A 41 -97.94 -24.06 8.02
C LEU A 41 -96.83 -24.71 8.86
N VAL A 42 -97.10 -25.85 9.50
CA VAL A 42 -96.12 -26.54 10.36
C VAL A 42 -95.16 -27.39 9.52
N GLU A 43 -95.68 -28.09 8.51
CA GLU A 43 -94.88 -28.96 7.63
C GLU A 43 -93.96 -28.14 6.72
N VAL A 44 -94.45 -27.01 6.17
CA VAL A 44 -93.65 -26.08 5.36
C VAL A 44 -92.52 -25.45 6.18
N LYS A 45 -92.75 -25.13 7.46
CA LYS A 45 -91.70 -24.58 8.34
C LYS A 45 -90.58 -25.57 8.59
N VAL A 46 -90.88 -26.85 8.81
CA VAL A 46 -89.86 -27.89 9.02
C VAL A 46 -89.03 -28.10 7.75
N VAL A 47 -89.66 -28.18 6.59
CA VAL A 47 -88.96 -28.32 5.30
C VAL A 47 -88.05 -27.12 5.03
N VAL A 48 -88.53 -25.90 5.27
CA VAL A 48 -87.72 -24.68 5.09
C VAL A 48 -86.52 -24.68 6.04
N VAL A 49 -86.68 -25.06 7.30
CA VAL A 49 -85.56 -25.14 8.26
C VAL A 49 -84.53 -26.18 7.82
N VAL A 50 -84.96 -27.37 7.38
CA VAL A 50 -84.05 -28.42 6.91
C VAL A 50 -83.28 -27.95 5.67
N VAL A 51 -83.96 -27.32 4.69
CA VAL A 51 -83.32 -26.77 3.50
C VAL A 51 -82.31 -25.70 3.86
N VAL A 52 -82.65 -24.78 4.78
CA VAL A 52 -81.73 -23.74 5.24
C VAL A 52 -80.50 -24.35 5.92
N VAL A 53 -80.68 -25.36 6.78
CA VAL A 53 -79.56 -26.05 7.44
C VAL A 53 -78.66 -26.72 6.41
N ILE A 54 -79.21 -27.43 5.43
CA ILE A 54 -78.43 -28.07 4.36
C ILE A 54 -77.65 -27.01 3.58
N VAL A 55 -78.30 -25.91 3.19
CA VAL A 55 -77.65 -24.81 2.46
C VAL A 55 -76.50 -24.23 3.28
N VAL A 56 -76.71 -23.99 4.58
CA VAL A 56 -75.65 -23.50 5.48
C VAL A 56 -74.49 -24.48 5.58
N VAL A 57 -74.75 -25.78 5.74
CA VAL A 57 -73.70 -26.82 5.80
C VAL A 57 -72.91 -26.86 4.50
N VAL A 58 -73.58 -26.79 3.35
CA VAL A 58 -72.91 -26.75 2.03
C VAL A 58 -72.06 -25.51 1.89
N ILE A 59 -72.57 -24.33 2.28
CA ILE A 59 -71.81 -23.08 2.25
C ILE A 59 -70.57 -23.19 3.14
N VAL A 60 -70.71 -23.68 4.38
CA VAL A 60 -69.58 -23.86 5.30
C VAL A 60 -68.56 -24.83 4.73
N ALA A 61 -68.99 -25.97 4.17
CA ALA A 61 -68.07 -26.94 3.56
C ALA A 61 -67.30 -26.34 2.37
N VAL A 62 -67.97 -25.57 1.51
CA VAL A 62 -67.33 -24.87 0.39
C VAL A 62 -66.34 -23.83 0.89
N VAL A 63 -66.72 -23.02 1.88
CA VAL A 63 -65.84 -22.00 2.46
C VAL A 63 -64.61 -22.66 3.09
N VAL A 64 -64.77 -23.72 3.89
CA VAL A 64 -63.65 -24.44 4.49
C VAL A 64 -62.73 -25.02 3.41
N LYS A 65 -63.29 -25.65 2.37
CA LYS A 65 -62.50 -26.20 1.27
C LYS A 65 -61.66 -25.11 0.57
N VAL A 66 -62.28 -23.98 0.24
CA VAL A 66 -61.59 -22.84 -0.39
C VAL A 66 -60.50 -22.30 0.52
N VAL A 67 -60.77 -22.14 1.82
CA VAL A 67 -59.77 -21.68 2.78
C VAL A 67 -58.59 -22.64 2.86
N VAL A 68 -58.83 -23.95 2.91
CA VAL A 68 -57.76 -24.96 2.94
C VAL A 68 -56.91 -24.89 1.67
N GLU A 69 -57.53 -24.82 0.48
CA GLU A 69 -56.81 -24.72 -0.79
C GLU A 69 -55.96 -23.44 -0.86
N VAL A 70 -56.48 -22.30 -0.41
CA VAL A 70 -55.75 -21.03 -0.34
C VAL A 70 -54.58 -21.13 0.63
N VAL A 71 -54.76 -21.69 1.83
CA VAL A 71 -53.69 -21.86 2.81
C VAL A 71 -52.58 -22.75 2.26
N VAL A 72 -52.92 -23.87 1.63
CA VAL A 72 -51.95 -24.78 1.00
C VAL A 72 -51.17 -24.06 -0.10
N ALA A 73 -51.84 -23.29 -0.96
CA ALA A 73 -51.18 -22.51 -2.01
C ALA A 73 -50.21 -21.47 -1.42
N VAL A 74 -50.63 -20.73 -0.38
CA VAL A 74 -49.76 -19.75 0.30
C VAL A 74 -48.55 -20.43 0.92
N VAL A 75 -48.71 -21.55 1.61
CA VAL A 75 -47.59 -22.31 2.20
C VAL A 75 -46.61 -22.77 1.12
N TRP A 76 -47.11 -23.27 -0.01
CA TRP A 76 -46.26 -23.65 -1.14
C TRP A 76 -45.50 -22.45 -1.72
N VAL A 77 -46.16 -21.32 -1.93
CA VAL A 77 -45.50 -20.09 -2.41
C VAL A 77 -44.42 -19.64 -1.43
N VAL A 78 -44.71 -19.61 -0.13
CA VAL A 78 -43.74 -19.25 0.91
C VAL A 78 -42.55 -20.21 0.89
N ALA A 79 -42.77 -21.52 0.80
CA ALA A 79 -41.69 -22.51 0.73
C ALA A 79 -40.80 -22.31 -0.51
N VAL A 80 -41.39 -22.07 -1.68
CA VAL A 80 -40.64 -21.80 -2.92
C VAL A 80 -39.80 -20.52 -2.80
N VAL A 81 -40.38 -19.45 -2.23
CA VAL A 81 -39.67 -18.18 -1.99
C VAL A 81 -38.48 -18.37 -1.05
N VAL A 82 -38.67 -19.10 0.07
CA VAL A 82 -37.59 -19.38 1.03
C VAL A 82 -36.46 -20.18 0.40
N VAL A 83 -36.77 -21.22 -0.39
CA VAL A 83 -35.75 -22.04 -1.07
C VAL A 83 -34.96 -21.22 -2.10
N ALA A 84 -35.62 -20.32 -2.84
CA ALA A 84 -34.93 -19.42 -3.77
C ALA A 84 -33.93 -18.51 -3.04
N SER A 85 -34.34 -17.89 -1.93
CA SER A 85 -33.46 -17.02 -1.14
C SER A 85 -32.24 -17.76 -0.55
N ILE A 86 -32.39 -19.04 -0.17
CA ILE A 86 -31.26 -19.84 0.33
C ILE A 86 -30.23 -20.10 -0.77
N LYS A 87 -30.67 -20.38 -2.01
CA LYS A 87 -29.75 -20.60 -3.14
C LYS A 87 -28.92 -19.36 -3.43
N ASP A 88 -29.57 -18.19 -3.47
CA ASP A 88 -28.89 -16.92 -3.69
C ASP A 88 -27.89 -16.63 -2.58
N LEU A 89 -28.25 -16.91 -1.32
CA LEU A 89 -27.33 -16.78 -0.19
C LEU A 89 -26.11 -17.71 -0.32
N ILE A 90 -26.30 -18.97 -0.71
CA ILE A 90 -25.19 -19.92 -0.91
C ILE A 90 -24.25 -19.43 -2.01
N VAL A 91 -24.80 -18.95 -3.14
CA VAL A 91 -23.99 -18.39 -4.23
C VAL A 91 -23.16 -17.21 -3.73
N VAL A 92 -23.78 -16.27 -3.01
CA VAL A 92 -23.06 -15.12 -2.44
C VAL A 92 -21.95 -15.58 -1.48
N VAL A 93 -22.22 -16.53 -0.59
CA VAL A 93 -21.21 -17.08 0.33
C VAL A 93 -20.06 -17.71 -0.43
N VAL A 94 -20.32 -18.52 -1.46
CA VAL A 94 -19.28 -19.14 -2.30
C VAL A 94 -18.46 -18.07 -3.02
N VAL A 95 -19.09 -17.07 -3.63
CA VAL A 95 -18.37 -15.96 -4.29
C VAL A 95 -17.49 -15.22 -3.29
N VAL A 96 -17.99 -14.90 -2.10
CA VAL A 96 -17.20 -14.23 -1.04
C VAL A 96 -16.02 -15.09 -0.63
N VAL A 97 -16.20 -16.39 -0.39
CA VAL A 97 -15.11 -17.31 -0.03
C VAL A 97 -14.06 -17.36 -1.14
N VAL A 98 -14.47 -17.49 -2.40
CA VAL A 98 -13.55 -17.50 -3.55
C VAL A 98 -12.76 -16.19 -3.63
N VAL A 99 -13.42 -15.05 -3.48
CA VAL A 99 -12.75 -13.73 -3.49
C VAL A 99 -11.75 -13.63 -2.35
N VAL A 100 -12.12 -14.03 -1.12
CA VAL A 100 -11.20 -14.01 0.04
C VAL A 100 -10.00 -14.92 -0.21
N VAL A 101 -10.21 -16.14 -0.72
CA VAL A 101 -9.11 -17.07 -1.05
C VAL A 101 -8.19 -16.46 -2.10
N VAL A 102 -8.72 -15.87 -3.17
CA VAL A 102 -7.92 -15.21 -4.21
C VAL A 102 -7.09 -14.06 -3.62
N VAL A 103 -7.68 -13.22 -2.77
CA VAL A 103 -6.97 -12.11 -2.11
C VAL A 103 -5.82 -12.62 -1.24
N VAL A 104 -6.06 -13.67 -0.44
CA VAL A 104 -5.03 -14.28 0.41
C VAL A 104 -3.90 -14.86 -0.44
N VAL A 105 -4.21 -15.59 -1.52
CA VAL A 105 -3.21 -16.16 -2.42
C VAL A 105 -2.36 -15.06 -3.07
N VAL A 106 -2.98 -13.99 -3.55
CA VAL A 106 -2.27 -12.84 -4.14
C VAL A 106 -1.36 -12.18 -3.11
N ALA A 107 -1.83 -11.97 -1.87
CA ALA A 107 -1.02 -11.39 -0.81
C ALA A 107 0.23 -12.23 -0.50
N VAL A 108 0.08 -13.56 -0.40
CA VAL A 108 1.21 -14.49 -0.18
C VAL A 108 2.21 -14.44 -1.34
N ILE A 109 1.73 -14.41 -2.58
CA ILE A 109 2.61 -14.30 -3.77
C ILE A 109 3.43 -13.01 -3.72
N VAL A 110 2.80 -11.88 -3.38
CA VAL A 110 3.48 -10.59 -3.28
C VAL A 110 4.56 -10.63 -2.20
N GLU A 111 4.26 -11.19 -1.02
CA GLU A 111 5.22 -11.33 0.07
C GLU A 111 6.44 -12.17 -0.34
N VAL A 112 6.21 -13.33 -0.98
CA VAL A 112 7.30 -14.18 -1.49
C VAL A 112 8.15 -13.44 -2.53
N VAL A 113 7.55 -12.69 -3.44
CA VAL A 113 8.28 -11.90 -4.45
C VAL A 113 9.16 -10.85 -3.80
N VAL A 114 8.64 -10.13 -2.79
CA VAL A 114 9.42 -9.13 -2.06
C VAL A 114 10.63 -9.77 -1.37
N ILE A 115 10.45 -10.92 -0.72
CA ILE A 115 11.54 -11.67 -0.08
C ILE A 115 12.62 -12.06 -1.12
N VAL A 116 12.21 -12.57 -2.28
CA VAL A 116 13.16 -12.94 -3.35
C VAL A 116 13.94 -11.71 -3.85
N ILE A 117 13.28 -10.56 -4.02
CA ILE A 117 13.95 -9.33 -4.45
C ILE A 117 15.00 -8.88 -3.43
N VAL A 118 14.69 -8.93 -2.13
CA VAL A 118 15.64 -8.58 -1.06
C VAL A 118 16.86 -9.51 -1.08
N ILE A 119 16.65 -10.83 -1.18
CA ILE A 119 17.74 -11.81 -1.24
C ILE A 119 18.64 -11.58 -2.48
N VAL A 120 18.03 -11.31 -3.63
CA VAL A 120 18.78 -11.03 -4.87
C VAL A 120 19.58 -9.73 -4.72
N TRP A 121 18.99 -8.69 -4.12
CA TRP A 121 19.66 -7.42 -3.90
C TRP A 121 20.89 -7.56 -2.98
N GLU A 122 20.75 -8.24 -1.84
CA GLU A 122 21.87 -8.51 -0.93
C GLU A 122 22.95 -9.36 -1.60
N SER A 123 22.56 -10.34 -2.40
CA SER A 123 23.50 -11.17 -3.16
C SER A 123 24.31 -10.36 -4.17
N ILE A 124 23.70 -9.38 -4.83
CA ILE A 124 24.40 -8.47 -5.77
C ILE A 124 25.43 -7.61 -5.03
N GLN A 125 25.08 -7.06 -3.87
CA GLN A 125 26.00 -6.26 -3.05
C GLN A 125 27.23 -7.08 -2.63
N VAL A 126 27.01 -8.30 -2.14
CA VAL A 126 28.10 -9.22 -1.78
C VAL A 126 28.96 -9.57 -3.00
N LEU A 127 28.35 -9.80 -4.16
CA LEU A 127 29.08 -10.10 -5.38
C LEU A 127 29.94 -8.92 -5.85
N GLN A 128 29.46 -7.67 -5.77
CA GLN A 128 30.24 -6.48 -6.09
C GLN A 128 31.45 -6.32 -5.16
N ILE A 129 31.27 -6.55 -3.85
CA ILE A 129 32.37 -6.52 -2.87
C ILE A 129 33.40 -7.61 -3.19
N LEU A 130 32.95 -8.83 -3.48
CA LEU A 130 33.86 -9.92 -3.85
C LEU A 130 34.62 -9.63 -5.16
N TYR A 131 33.95 -9.02 -6.14
CA TYR A 131 34.58 -8.67 -7.42
C TYR A 131 35.64 -7.58 -7.27
N THR A 132 35.35 -6.55 -6.48
CA THR A 132 36.31 -5.48 -6.16
C THR A 132 37.50 -6.02 -5.36
N LEU A 133 37.28 -6.91 -4.40
CA LEU A 133 38.35 -7.59 -3.67
C LEU A 133 39.19 -8.51 -4.57
N LYS A 134 38.57 -9.19 -5.54
CA LYS A 134 39.31 -10.05 -6.48
C LYS A 134 40.23 -9.22 -7.38
N ILE A 135 39.73 -8.11 -7.93
CA ILE A 135 40.55 -7.16 -8.70
C ILE A 135 41.70 -6.64 -7.85
N PHE A 136 41.45 -6.29 -6.59
CA PHE A 136 42.48 -5.82 -5.66
C PHE A 136 43.55 -6.89 -5.39
N LYS A 137 43.15 -8.16 -5.24
CA LYS A 137 44.06 -9.27 -4.97
C LYS A 137 44.92 -9.67 -6.17
N GLU A 138 44.36 -9.63 -7.37
CA GLU A 138 45.08 -10.00 -8.61
C GLU A 138 45.88 -8.83 -9.20
N GLY A 139 45.55 -7.58 -8.84
CA GLY A 139 46.11 -6.38 -9.48
C GLY A 139 47.08 -5.55 -8.63
N ILE A 140 47.22 -5.79 -7.33
CA ILE A 140 48.22 -5.06 -6.52
C ILE A 140 49.50 -5.87 -6.47
N ASP A 141 50.38 -5.54 -7.41
CA ASP A 141 51.78 -5.91 -7.31
C ASP A 141 52.34 -5.34 -6.01
N LEU A 142 53.08 -6.16 -5.27
CA LEU A 142 53.79 -5.74 -4.05
C LEU A 142 54.70 -4.54 -4.35
N GLU A 143 55.20 -4.45 -5.58
CA GLU A 143 56.01 -3.33 -6.08
C GLU A 143 55.20 -2.02 -6.19
N MET A 144 53.93 -2.10 -6.60
CA MET A 144 53.03 -0.94 -6.64
C MET A 144 52.71 -0.46 -5.21
N LEU A 145 52.44 -1.38 -4.28
CA LEU A 145 52.19 -1.04 -2.88
C LEU A 145 53.42 -0.37 -2.24
N LYS A 146 54.62 -0.87 -2.53
CA LYS A 146 55.88 -0.28 -2.08
C LYS A 146 56.09 1.13 -2.65
N THR A 147 55.80 1.30 -3.94
CA THR A 147 55.85 2.62 -4.58
C THR A 147 54.87 3.60 -3.93
N PHE A 148 53.65 3.16 -3.63
CA PHE A 148 52.68 3.99 -2.90
C PHE A 148 53.15 4.31 -1.49
N SER A 149 53.76 3.36 -0.76
CA SER A 149 54.28 3.64 0.58
C SER A 149 55.41 4.65 0.58
N ASP A 150 56.26 4.63 -0.45
CA ASP A 150 57.39 5.56 -0.60
C ASP A 150 56.91 7.00 -0.89
N LEU A 151 55.71 7.16 -1.46
CA LEU A 151 55.07 8.46 -1.72
C LEU A 151 54.29 9.01 -0.50
N VAL A 152 54.06 8.18 0.52
CA VAL A 152 53.38 8.60 1.75
C VAL A 152 54.38 9.31 2.66
N VAL A 153 54.05 10.55 3.04
CA VAL A 153 54.84 11.37 3.95
C VAL A 153 54.08 11.63 5.24
N ARG A 154 54.82 11.79 6.34
CA ARG A 154 54.25 12.26 7.60
C ARG A 154 54.30 13.78 7.64
N THR A 155 53.14 14.41 7.76
CA THR A 155 53.03 15.85 7.92
C THR A 155 52.99 16.20 9.41
N ARG A 156 53.73 17.23 9.80
CA ARG A 156 53.76 17.75 11.16
C ARG A 156 53.42 19.22 11.10
N VAL A 157 52.24 19.60 11.60
CA VAL A 157 51.75 20.98 11.55
C VAL A 157 51.90 21.56 12.96
N ARG A 158 52.63 22.67 13.09
CA ARG A 158 52.85 23.31 14.39
C ARG A 158 51.78 24.32 14.76
N TRP A 159 51.18 24.98 13.78
CA TRP A 159 50.20 26.04 14.00
C TRP A 159 48.77 25.58 13.69
N THR A 160 47.78 26.16 14.36
CA THR A 160 46.36 25.96 14.05
C THR A 160 45.71 27.31 13.82
N SER A 161 45.17 27.53 12.62
CA SER A 161 44.65 28.84 12.21
C SER A 161 43.42 29.25 13.02
N LEU A 162 43.25 30.55 13.25
CA LEU A 162 42.07 31.12 13.90
C LEU A 162 40.80 30.94 13.06
N ASP A 163 40.93 30.72 11.74
CA ASP A 163 39.82 30.63 10.79
C ASP A 163 39.14 29.25 10.74
N ARG A 164 39.59 28.25 11.53
CA ARG A 164 38.93 26.93 11.57
C ARG A 164 37.45 27.06 11.95
N GLN A 165 36.61 26.18 11.44
CA GLN A 165 35.18 26.13 11.79
C GLN A 165 34.95 25.53 13.18
N ASP A 166 33.86 25.91 13.86
CA ASP A 166 33.53 25.41 15.22
C ASP A 166 33.20 23.92 15.25
N SER A 167 32.84 23.35 14.10
CA SER A 167 32.55 21.92 13.92
C SER A 167 33.79 21.05 13.66
N ASP A 168 34.98 21.64 13.53
CA ASP A 168 36.22 20.89 13.30
C ASP A 168 36.78 20.36 14.63
N ASP A 169 37.23 19.11 14.67
CA ASP A 169 37.76 18.46 15.89
C ASP A 169 38.97 19.18 16.50
N LEU A 170 39.59 20.10 15.76
CA LEU A 170 40.75 20.88 16.19
C LEU A 170 40.40 22.35 16.49
N CYS A 171 39.11 22.70 16.57
CA CYS A 171 38.65 24.05 16.89
C CYS A 171 39.17 24.56 18.25
N ASP A 172 39.34 23.68 19.23
CA ASP A 172 39.87 24.02 20.56
C ASP A 172 41.35 24.43 20.54
N TYR A 173 42.07 24.19 19.43
CA TYR A 173 43.49 24.49 19.30
C TYR A 173 43.79 25.75 18.49
N ARG A 174 42.79 26.52 18.09
CA ARG A 174 42.96 27.77 17.31
C ARG A 174 43.96 28.72 17.99
N GLY A 175 44.89 29.25 17.20
CA GLY A 175 45.90 30.20 17.67
C GLY A 175 46.98 29.58 18.57
N THR A 176 47.09 28.25 18.62
CA THR A 176 48.10 27.55 19.44
C THR A 176 49.15 26.84 18.60
N ASP A 177 50.37 26.76 19.16
CA ASP A 177 51.51 26.04 18.58
C ASP A 177 51.52 24.53 18.93
N ARG A 178 50.34 23.93 19.11
CA ARG A 178 50.26 22.51 19.45
C ARG A 178 50.61 21.66 18.23
N LEU A 179 51.70 20.89 18.33
CA LEU A 179 52.14 19.98 17.28
C LEU A 179 51.06 18.91 16.95
N ARG A 180 50.61 18.90 15.71
CA ARG A 180 49.69 17.92 15.14
C ARG A 180 50.40 17.08 14.10
N VAL A 181 49.97 15.83 13.95
CA VAL A 181 50.54 14.89 12.98
C VAL A 181 49.45 14.45 12.03
N GLY A 182 49.76 14.44 10.74
CA GLY A 182 48.91 13.86 9.72
C GLY A 182 49.73 13.06 8.70
N THR A 183 49.02 12.65 7.66
CA THR A 183 49.58 11.95 6.51
C THR A 183 49.37 12.79 5.27
N GLY A 184 50.38 12.84 4.41
CA GLY A 184 50.30 13.44 3.09
C GLY A 184 50.76 12.45 2.03
N PHE A 185 50.40 12.73 0.80
CA PHE A 185 50.80 11.97 -0.37
C PHE A 185 51.53 12.90 -1.35
N ILE A 186 52.74 12.52 -1.76
CA ILE A 186 53.47 13.27 -2.79
C ILE A 186 52.79 13.02 -4.14
N ASN A 187 52.13 14.05 -4.66
CA ASN A 187 51.43 13.99 -5.95
C ASN A 187 52.38 14.26 -7.12
N SER A 188 53.36 15.15 -6.94
CA SER A 188 54.35 15.44 -7.97
C SER A 188 55.68 15.90 -7.38
N ILE A 189 56.76 15.59 -8.11
CA ILE A 189 58.12 16.03 -7.82
C ILE A 189 58.58 16.82 -9.05
N THR A 190 58.91 18.09 -8.88
CA THR A 190 59.45 18.94 -9.94
C THR A 190 60.94 19.16 -9.70
N GLY A 191 61.75 18.64 -10.63
CA GLY A 191 63.20 18.61 -10.56
C GLY A 191 63.90 19.89 -11.03
N PRO A 192 65.24 19.89 -10.92
CA PRO A 192 65.98 20.94 -10.23
C PRO A 192 65.65 22.30 -10.83
N GLN A 193 64.96 23.10 -10.03
CA GLN A 193 64.69 24.47 -10.39
C GLN A 193 65.89 25.33 -10.02
N TYR A 194 66.34 26.13 -10.97
CA TYR A 194 67.36 27.12 -10.72
C TYR A 194 66.71 28.34 -10.08
N LYS A 195 67.04 28.61 -8.81
CA LYS A 195 66.74 29.91 -8.21
C LYS A 195 67.83 30.86 -8.69
N GLY A 196 67.47 31.82 -9.53
CA GLY A 196 68.39 32.89 -9.94
C GLY A 196 69.05 33.55 -8.72
N PRO A 197 70.25 34.12 -8.88
CA PRO A 197 70.97 34.73 -7.76
C PRO A 197 70.13 35.85 -7.14
N CYS A 198 69.65 35.63 -5.93
CA CYS A 198 69.12 36.69 -5.08
C CYS A 198 70.30 37.30 -4.33
N ASP A 199 70.51 38.61 -4.44
CA ASP A 199 71.51 39.46 -3.75
C ASP A 199 72.44 38.77 -2.72
N GLY A 200 73.41 37.96 -3.21
CA GLY A 200 74.48 37.37 -2.39
C GLY A 200 74.26 35.95 -1.86
N GLU A 201 73.18 35.25 -2.23
CA GLU A 201 72.92 33.87 -1.80
C GLU A 201 73.47 32.83 -2.80
N ILE A 202 74.09 31.76 -2.30
CA ILE A 202 74.70 30.69 -3.11
C ILE A 202 73.61 30.05 -3.98
N SER A 203 73.77 30.09 -5.30
CA SER A 203 72.82 29.46 -6.23
C SER A 203 72.81 27.93 -6.01
N GLY A 204 71.72 27.43 -5.42
CA GLY A 204 71.48 26.01 -5.22
C GLY A 204 70.36 25.51 -6.12
N ASN A 205 70.51 24.31 -6.66
CA ASN A 205 69.40 23.58 -7.27
C ASN A 205 68.45 23.11 -6.16
N TYR A 206 67.15 23.37 -6.32
CA TYR A 206 66.14 22.88 -5.39
C TYR A 206 65.10 22.00 -6.10
N TRP A 207 64.51 21.09 -5.34
CA TRP A 207 63.41 20.24 -5.79
C TRP A 207 62.12 20.75 -5.17
N ALA A 208 61.04 20.83 -5.94
CA ALA A 208 59.72 21.18 -5.45
C ALA A 208 58.84 19.94 -5.36
N PHE A 209 58.14 19.78 -4.24
CA PHE A 209 57.22 18.67 -4.00
C PHE A 209 55.81 19.22 -3.84
N THR A 210 54.83 18.61 -4.50
CA THR A 210 53.42 18.88 -4.26
C THR A 210 52.87 17.79 -3.37
N VAL A 211 52.49 18.14 -2.14
CA VAL A 211 51.91 17.19 -1.17
C VAL A 211 50.42 17.43 -1.06
N GLN A 212 49.62 16.38 -1.32
CA GLN A 212 48.20 16.37 -1.08
C GLN A 212 47.92 15.79 0.31
N THR A 213 47.07 16.44 1.09
CA THR A 213 46.66 15.96 2.42
C THR A 213 45.19 16.30 2.63
N ALA A 214 44.60 15.77 3.70
CA ALA A 214 43.22 16.06 4.04
C ALA A 214 43.09 17.48 4.61
N CYS A 215 42.00 18.18 4.28
CA CYS A 215 41.75 19.56 4.74
C CYS A 215 41.66 19.68 6.27
N HIS A 216 41.30 18.61 6.98
CA HIS A 216 41.30 18.64 8.45
C HIS A 216 42.73 18.67 9.02
N VAL A 217 43.74 18.15 8.29
CA VAL A 217 45.15 18.21 8.69
C VAL A 217 45.70 19.62 8.49
N ILE A 218 45.51 20.19 7.28
CA ILE A 218 45.91 21.55 6.93
C ILE A 218 44.67 22.30 6.42
N HIS A 219 44.21 23.27 7.21
CA HIS A 219 42.96 23.97 6.91
C HIS A 219 43.12 25.02 5.79
N ASN A 220 44.19 25.81 5.85
CA ASN A 220 44.42 26.95 4.96
C ASN A 220 45.91 27.15 4.65
N THR A 221 46.22 28.17 3.86
CA THR A 221 47.59 28.53 3.46
C THR A 221 48.45 28.96 4.66
N GLU A 222 47.84 29.56 5.68
CA GLU A 222 48.54 29.94 6.91
C GLU A 222 49.11 28.70 7.62
N GLU A 223 48.30 27.68 7.90
CA GLU A 223 48.78 26.43 8.50
C GLU A 223 49.84 25.73 7.63
N ALA A 224 49.71 25.84 6.30
CA ALA A 224 50.66 25.25 5.36
C ALA A 224 52.07 25.88 5.46
N THR A 225 52.21 27.13 5.92
CA THR A 225 53.54 27.75 6.11
C THR A 225 54.31 27.18 7.30
N TYR A 226 53.62 26.56 8.26
CA TYR A 226 54.19 25.97 9.48
C TYR A 226 54.25 24.43 9.44
N ILE A 227 54.24 23.85 8.24
CA ILE A 227 54.35 22.41 8.06
C ILE A 227 55.81 21.94 7.99
N LEU A 228 56.08 20.84 8.69
CA LEU A 228 57.29 20.05 8.54
C LEU A 228 56.91 18.72 7.89
N ILE A 229 57.50 18.43 6.74
CA ILE A 229 57.29 17.17 6.03
C ILE A 229 58.43 16.21 6.41
N SER A 230 58.07 15.06 6.95
CA SER A 230 59.00 13.97 7.25
C SER A 230 58.77 12.85 6.25
N ILE A 231 59.73 12.66 5.35
CA ILE A 231 59.75 11.52 4.43
C ILE A 231 60.18 10.29 5.25
N PHE A 232 59.41 9.20 5.18
CA PHE A 232 59.81 7.93 5.78
C PHE A 232 60.89 7.29 4.91
N SER A 233 62.09 7.88 4.86
CA SER A 233 63.22 7.18 4.28
C SER A 233 63.61 6.07 5.24
N THR A 234 63.17 4.84 4.97
CA THR A 234 63.88 3.66 5.46
C THR A 234 65.25 3.68 4.78
N THR A 235 66.20 4.33 5.44
CA THR A 235 67.65 4.16 5.25
C THR A 235 68.02 3.91 3.79
N MET A 236 67.94 4.94 2.94
CA MET A 236 68.77 4.92 1.73
C MET A 236 70.22 4.90 2.24
N LYS A 237 70.83 3.70 2.26
CA LYS A 237 72.28 3.57 2.37
C LYS A 237 72.83 4.44 1.25
N ALA A 238 73.36 5.60 1.61
CA ALA A 238 74.19 6.37 0.71
C ALA A 238 75.33 5.45 0.29
N VAL A 239 75.24 4.89 -0.92
CA VAL A 239 76.37 4.28 -1.60
C VAL A 239 77.25 5.46 -2.00
N GLY A 240 78.00 5.95 -1.01
CA GLY A 240 79.11 6.87 -1.20
C GLY A 240 80.20 6.12 -1.93
N GLY A 241 80.27 6.34 -3.24
CA GLY A 241 81.29 5.82 -4.13
C GLY A 241 81.62 6.87 -5.18
N MET A 242 82.06 8.05 -4.74
CA MET A 242 82.88 8.94 -5.55
C MET A 242 84.13 9.24 -4.72
N GLU A 243 85.06 8.29 -4.75
CA GLU A 243 86.48 8.61 -4.59
C GLU A 243 86.95 9.17 -5.92
N GLY A 244 87.39 10.43 -5.89
CA GLY A 244 88.25 11.05 -6.89
C GLY A 244 89.55 11.44 -6.23
#